data_AF-A0A0J1CXW6-F1
#
_entry.id   AF-A0A0J1CXW6-F1
#
_cell.length_a   1.000
_cell.length_b   1.000
_cell.length_c   1.000
_cell.angle_alpha   90.00
_cell.angle_beta   90.00
_cell.angle_gamma   90.00
#
_symmetry.space_group_name_H-M   'P 1'
#
loop_
_entity.id
_entity.type
_entity.pdbx_description
1 polymer ?
#
loop_
_entity_poly.entity_id
_entity_poly.type
_entity_poly.pdbx_seq_one_letter_code
_entity_poly.pdbx_strand_id
1 'polypeptide(L)'
;AAAGDALALWPDAARQAVAAALPRARLGNPLQLGDTAAAADFGAALEALAPHRETGTAFVVHAPTHTAPVAEVARMLIAQQSHAYRGLMACFFGCVDHATRDALHAHGIPVHTTPQRLARGFARLVDYRQGRELLMQTPDGPRPQTVVALDSAQAQIMAALAAGVAELDGERASRVLAQFGVIVKPGSAGPRGDDTIEIDVRLLNHRVFGPVFEFKAVGALGLPDALHEFALPPLNPVLARDLVMHSPRARELPAESLLVALTALSQAVCEIEQIVALRLTVLVTRQAVVVYEPHLTLAAHRTPLAIQPYPRQLEETLDWNGLRITVRPIRPDDEAAHSAFVSAMTPDDLRLRFFSSVRSFDHSQLARMTQIDYDREMAFIAVTGENDAMKTLGVVRAVADPDNETAEFAVAVRSDQKGKRLGMLLVTRIIAYCRARRTRWLVGEALRENTGMIALARRCGFQIAATEDPGVIGFRMRLAEADAVLP
;
A
#
# COMPACT_ATOMS: atom_id res chain seq x y z
N ALA A 1 -19.84 18.47 3.96
CA ALA A 1 -20.57 18.85 2.72
C ALA A 1 -19.64 19.30 1.59
N ALA A 2 -19.02 20.49 1.65
CA ALA A 2 -18.16 20.98 0.54
C ALA A 2 -16.87 20.16 0.29
N ALA A 3 -16.46 19.36 1.29
CA ALA A 3 -15.34 18.44 1.25
C ALA A 3 -15.78 16.96 1.15
N GLY A 4 -17.07 16.67 0.93
CA GLY A 4 -17.60 15.29 0.99
C GLY A 4 -17.66 14.67 2.40
N ASP A 5 -16.98 15.27 3.39
CA ASP A 5 -16.87 14.72 4.74
C ASP A 5 -17.75 15.44 5.79
N ALA A 6 -17.83 14.86 7.00
CA ALA A 6 -18.55 15.35 8.17
C ALA A 6 -17.60 15.90 9.25
N LEU A 7 -18.11 16.80 10.08
CA LEU A 7 -17.37 17.32 11.24
C LEU A 7 -17.23 16.25 12.32
N ALA A 8 -16.10 16.25 13.03
CA ALA A 8 -15.84 15.33 14.13
C ALA A 8 -16.91 15.44 15.23
N LEU A 9 -17.41 14.31 15.71
CA LEU A 9 -18.29 14.27 16.87
C LEU A 9 -17.45 14.50 18.14
N TRP A 10 -17.80 15.54 18.89
CA TRP A 10 -17.11 15.85 20.13
C TRP A 10 -17.63 14.96 21.28
N PRO A 11 -16.73 14.29 22.02
CA PRO A 11 -17.12 13.60 23.24
C PRO A 11 -17.58 14.60 24.30
N ASP A 12 -18.38 14.12 25.25
CA ASP A 12 -18.98 14.97 26.28
C ASP A 12 -17.92 15.69 27.13
N ALA A 13 -16.77 15.03 27.38
CA ALA A 13 -15.64 15.62 28.08
C ALA A 13 -15.08 16.86 27.35
N ALA A 14 -14.92 16.80 26.03
CA ALA A 14 -14.45 17.92 25.23
C ALA A 14 -15.46 19.08 25.24
N ARG A 15 -16.77 18.76 25.17
CA ARG A 15 -17.83 19.78 25.28
C ARG A 15 -17.81 20.48 26.63
N GLN A 16 -17.60 19.74 27.71
CA GLN A 16 -17.52 20.29 29.07
C GLN A 16 -16.28 21.17 29.26
N ALA A 17 -15.12 20.74 28.76
CA ALA A 17 -13.88 21.54 28.81
C ALA A 17 -14.04 22.88 28.09
N VAL A 18 -14.61 22.86 26.88
CA VAL A 18 -14.90 24.10 26.13
C VAL A 18 -15.95 24.96 26.83
N ALA A 19 -16.98 24.36 27.43
CA ALA A 19 -18.00 25.08 28.20
C ALA A 19 -17.41 25.83 29.40
N ALA A 20 -16.45 25.22 30.10
CA ALA A 20 -15.77 25.82 31.24
C ALA A 20 -14.86 26.97 30.81
N ALA A 21 -14.11 26.81 29.71
CA ALA A 21 -13.20 27.83 29.21
C ALA A 21 -13.93 29.01 28.53
N LEU A 22 -15.06 28.73 27.85
CA LEU A 22 -15.77 29.68 27.01
C LEU A 22 -17.27 29.70 27.34
N PRO A 23 -17.67 30.27 28.48
CA PRO A 23 -19.06 30.22 28.97
C PRO A 23 -20.06 30.99 28.08
N ARG A 24 -19.57 31.88 27.22
CA ARG A 24 -20.40 32.67 26.28
C ARG A 24 -20.50 32.05 24.89
N ALA A 25 -19.72 31.02 24.59
CA ALA A 25 -19.71 30.39 23.28
C ALA A 25 -20.89 29.41 23.13
N ARG A 26 -21.41 29.31 21.91
CA ARG A 26 -22.39 28.27 21.58
C ARG A 26 -21.64 26.97 21.28
N LEU A 27 -21.82 26.01 22.19
CA LEU A 27 -21.16 24.70 22.13
C LEU A 27 -21.68 23.87 20.95
N GLY A 28 -20.75 23.19 20.28
CA GLY A 28 -21.01 22.33 19.14
C GLY A 28 -19.78 22.20 18.25
N ASN A 29 -19.90 21.40 17.19
CA ASN A 29 -18.96 21.41 16.08
C ASN A 29 -19.77 21.76 14.82
N PRO A 30 -19.73 23.02 14.34
CA PRO A 30 -18.76 24.06 14.69
C PRO A 30 -19.03 24.79 16.03
N LEU A 31 -17.96 25.15 16.74
CA LEU A 31 -17.99 26.03 17.91
C LEU A 31 -18.18 27.47 17.47
N GLN A 32 -19.15 28.17 18.05
CA GLN A 32 -19.38 29.58 17.74
C GLN A 32 -18.99 30.44 18.94
N LEU A 33 -17.91 31.23 18.80
CA LEU A 33 -17.42 32.12 19.86
C LEU A 33 -18.30 33.37 20.07
N GLY A 34 -19.13 33.72 19.09
CA GLY A 34 -20.00 34.90 19.12
C GLY A 34 -19.33 36.15 18.55
N ASP A 35 -20.10 37.24 18.49
CA ASP A 35 -19.71 38.55 17.95
C ASP A 35 -18.86 39.38 18.93
N THR A 36 -18.99 39.12 20.24
CA THR A 36 -18.18 39.76 21.29
C THR A 36 -16.86 39.06 21.59
N ALA A 37 -16.50 38.03 20.81
CA ALA A 37 -15.28 37.27 21.02
C ALA A 37 -14.04 38.17 20.87
N ALA A 38 -13.08 37.98 21.76
CA ALA A 38 -11.75 38.59 21.70
C ALA A 38 -10.75 37.61 21.07
N ALA A 39 -9.60 38.12 20.64
CA ALA A 39 -8.54 37.26 20.10
C ALA A 39 -8.12 36.14 21.08
N ALA A 40 -8.14 36.41 22.39
CA ALA A 40 -7.81 35.43 23.43
C ALA A 40 -8.75 34.22 23.46
N ASP A 41 -10.03 34.39 23.08
CA ASP A 41 -11.02 33.31 23.09
C ASP A 41 -10.69 32.22 22.07
N PHE A 42 -10.03 32.57 20.96
CA PHE A 42 -9.52 31.59 19.98
C PHE A 42 -8.40 30.74 20.59
N GLY A 43 -7.53 31.35 21.38
CA GLY A 43 -6.47 30.63 22.09
C GLY A 43 -7.04 29.68 23.15
N ALA A 44 -7.98 30.17 23.96
CA ALA A 44 -8.66 29.37 24.97
C ALA A 44 -9.42 28.17 24.37
N ALA A 45 -10.03 28.34 23.18
CA ALA A 45 -10.65 27.24 22.46
C ALA A 45 -9.65 26.15 22.06
N LEU A 46 -8.49 26.53 21.53
CA LEU A 46 -7.44 25.58 21.13
C LEU A 46 -6.85 24.85 22.34
N GLU A 47 -6.59 25.57 23.43
CA GLU A 47 -6.07 25.01 24.68
C GLU A 47 -7.05 24.02 25.30
N ALA A 48 -8.35 24.37 25.36
CA ALA A 48 -9.38 23.48 25.90
C ALA A 48 -9.56 22.19 25.08
N LEU A 49 -9.31 22.24 23.77
CA LEU A 49 -9.40 21.07 22.88
C LEU A 49 -8.10 20.25 22.82
N ALA A 50 -6.97 20.79 23.27
CA ALA A 50 -5.65 20.14 23.18
C ALA A 50 -5.57 18.74 23.83
N PRO A 51 -6.21 18.49 25.00
CA PRO A 51 -6.23 17.15 25.61
C PRO A 51 -7.02 16.11 24.80
N HIS A 52 -7.91 16.56 23.90
CA HIS A 52 -8.89 15.76 23.18
C HIS A 52 -8.45 15.49 21.74
N ARG A 53 -7.50 14.55 21.55
CA ARG A 53 -6.89 14.26 20.24
C ARG A 53 -7.88 13.77 19.17
N GLU A 54 -9.02 13.24 19.59
CA GLU A 54 -10.15 12.85 18.77
C GLU A 54 -10.84 14.03 18.04
N THR A 55 -10.62 15.26 18.47
CA THR A 55 -11.18 16.47 17.85
C THR A 55 -10.55 16.81 16.50
N GLY A 56 -9.37 16.24 16.20
CA GLY A 56 -8.77 16.27 14.87
C GLY A 56 -8.02 17.57 14.53
N THR A 57 -8.14 18.00 13.28
CA THR A 57 -7.51 19.22 12.76
C THR A 57 -8.41 20.43 13.03
N ALA A 58 -7.85 21.52 13.55
CA ALA A 58 -8.61 22.72 13.89
C ALA A 58 -8.83 23.62 12.67
N PHE A 59 -10.08 23.99 12.40
CA PHE A 59 -10.44 24.98 11.39
C PHE A 59 -10.92 26.26 12.06
N VAL A 60 -10.19 27.35 11.86
CA VAL A 60 -10.56 28.66 12.38
C VAL A 60 -11.15 29.48 11.24
N VAL A 61 -12.43 29.83 11.37
CA VAL A 61 -13.11 30.72 10.43
C VAL A 61 -13.39 32.03 11.16
N HIS A 62 -12.71 33.09 10.75
CA HIS A 62 -12.77 34.40 11.40
C HIS A 62 -13.36 35.46 10.46
N ALA A 63 -14.36 36.17 10.94
CA ALA A 63 -14.85 37.42 10.36
C ALA A 63 -14.43 38.57 11.30
N PRO A 64 -13.66 39.56 10.81
CA PRO A 64 -13.09 40.60 11.66
C PRO A 64 -14.16 41.39 12.42
N THR A 65 -13.95 41.56 13.72
CA THR A 65 -14.75 42.43 14.59
C THR A 65 -13.83 43.46 15.27
N HIS A 66 -14.41 44.47 15.91
CA HIS A 66 -13.64 45.46 16.67
C HIS A 66 -12.86 44.81 17.83
N THR A 67 -13.41 43.78 18.46
CA THR A 67 -12.81 43.08 19.60
C THR A 67 -11.83 41.97 19.19
N ALA A 68 -11.88 41.54 17.93
CA ALA A 68 -10.96 40.55 17.37
C ALA A 68 -10.45 41.00 15.98
N PRO A 69 -9.51 41.96 15.92
CA PRO A 69 -8.84 42.33 14.68
C PRO A 69 -8.05 41.15 14.09
N VAL A 70 -7.98 41.06 12.76
CA VAL A 70 -7.31 39.95 12.04
C VAL A 70 -5.87 39.74 12.51
N ALA A 71 -5.09 40.81 12.68
CA ALA A 71 -3.69 40.73 13.11
C ALA A 71 -3.53 40.19 14.55
N GLU A 72 -4.47 40.50 15.45
CA GLU A 72 -4.43 39.99 16.83
C GLU A 72 -4.82 38.52 16.90
N VAL A 73 -5.88 38.12 16.17
CA VAL A 73 -6.27 36.71 16.05
C VAL A 73 -5.16 35.90 15.41
N ALA A 74 -4.54 36.39 14.34
CA ALA A 74 -3.42 35.71 13.68
C ALA A 74 -2.22 35.49 14.62
N ARG A 75 -1.83 36.51 15.38
CA ARG A 75 -0.77 36.38 16.40
C ARG A 75 -1.14 35.37 17.49
N MET A 76 -2.40 35.37 17.93
CA MET A 76 -2.88 34.38 18.90
C MET A 76 -2.83 32.96 18.35
N LEU A 77 -3.27 32.73 17.11
CA LEU A 77 -3.22 31.42 16.46
C LEU A 77 -1.79 30.90 16.33
N ILE A 78 -0.83 31.77 15.96
CA ILE A 78 0.60 31.42 15.92
C ILE A 78 1.12 31.05 17.31
N ALA A 79 0.81 31.86 18.32
CA ALA A 79 1.27 31.62 19.69
C ALA A 79 0.73 30.32 20.28
N GLN A 80 -0.49 29.92 19.90
CA GLN A 80 -1.21 28.78 20.46
C GLN A 80 -1.20 27.55 19.52
N GLN A 81 -0.45 27.57 18.43
CA GLN A 81 -0.48 26.50 17.42
C GLN A 81 -0.05 25.14 17.96
N SER A 82 0.78 25.09 19.01
CA SER A 82 1.24 23.86 19.65
C SER A 82 0.09 23.05 20.27
N HIS A 83 -1.03 23.69 20.61
CA HIS A 83 -2.24 23.05 21.08
C HIS A 83 -3.00 22.31 19.96
N ALA A 84 -2.77 22.66 18.69
CA ALA A 84 -3.42 22.04 17.54
C ALA A 84 -2.64 20.80 17.06
N TYR A 85 -2.86 19.65 17.71
CA TYR A 85 -2.09 18.42 17.49
C TYR A 85 -2.06 17.91 16.02
N ARG A 86 -3.20 17.94 15.31
CA ARG A 86 -3.27 17.51 13.89
C ARG A 86 -3.20 18.68 12.90
N GLY A 87 -2.68 19.82 13.34
CA GLY A 87 -2.53 21.03 12.54
C GLY A 87 -3.72 21.99 12.64
N LEU A 88 -3.50 23.19 12.10
CA LEU A 88 -4.38 24.34 12.17
C LEU A 88 -4.51 24.98 10.79
N MET A 89 -5.74 25.24 10.34
CA MET A 89 -6.01 25.96 9.08
C MET A 89 -6.93 27.15 9.37
N ALA A 90 -6.66 28.29 8.73
CA ALA A 90 -7.38 29.52 8.98
C ALA A 90 -8.09 30.06 7.73
N CYS A 91 -9.28 30.60 7.91
CA CYS A 91 -10.02 31.34 6.90
C CYS A 91 -10.42 32.69 7.47
N PHE A 92 -9.88 33.76 6.89
CA PHE A 92 -10.22 35.13 7.28
C PHE A 92 -11.07 35.77 6.19
N PHE A 93 -12.28 36.22 6.55
CA PHE A 93 -13.11 37.01 5.65
C PHE A 93 -12.58 38.45 5.54
N GLY A 94 -12.63 39.02 4.34
CA GLY A 94 -12.28 40.44 4.13
C GLY A 94 -10.82 40.74 3.78
N CYS A 95 -10.07 39.74 3.30
CA CYS A 95 -8.64 39.81 2.94
C CYS A 95 -7.69 39.97 4.13
N VAL A 96 -6.60 39.21 4.10
CA VAL A 96 -5.47 39.31 5.04
C VAL A 96 -4.33 40.01 4.31
N ASP A 97 -3.70 40.98 4.96
CA ASP A 97 -2.51 41.63 4.42
C ASP A 97 -1.37 40.63 4.19
N HIS A 98 -0.40 41.01 3.35
CA HIS A 98 0.69 40.12 3.00
C HIS A 98 1.55 39.75 4.22
N ALA A 99 1.85 40.71 5.09
CA ALA A 99 2.68 40.48 6.27
C ALA A 99 2.08 39.44 7.23
N THR A 100 0.78 39.52 7.52
CA THR A 100 0.10 38.56 8.41
C THR A 100 -0.02 37.19 7.74
N ARG A 101 -0.29 37.15 6.43
CA ARG A 101 -0.34 35.88 5.68
C ARG A 101 1.01 35.17 5.68
N ASP A 102 2.08 35.91 5.41
CA ASP A 102 3.44 35.38 5.36
C ASP A 102 3.88 34.90 6.76
N ALA A 103 3.51 35.63 7.82
CA ALA A 103 3.75 35.20 9.20
C ALA A 103 3.03 33.89 9.55
N LEU A 104 1.75 33.73 9.15
CA LEU A 104 0.99 32.49 9.34
C LEU A 104 1.59 31.33 8.55
N HIS A 105 1.97 31.55 7.29
CA HIS A 105 2.60 30.54 6.44
C HIS A 105 3.97 30.10 6.96
N ALA A 106 4.80 31.02 7.46
CA ALA A 106 6.10 30.71 8.05
C ALA A 106 6.00 29.78 9.27
N HIS A 107 4.85 29.80 9.96
CA HIS A 107 4.56 28.92 11.10
C HIS A 107 3.73 27.68 10.69
N GLY A 108 3.48 27.46 9.40
CA GLY A 108 2.79 26.28 8.90
C GLY A 108 1.26 26.32 9.03
N ILE A 109 0.65 27.49 9.14
CA ILE A 109 -0.82 27.68 9.19
C ILE A 109 -1.31 28.13 7.80
N PRO A 110 -1.94 27.24 6.99
CA PRO A 110 -2.46 27.61 5.68
C PRO A 110 -3.64 28.58 5.80
N VAL A 111 -3.60 29.67 5.03
CA VAL A 111 -4.64 30.69 5.03
C VAL A 111 -5.48 30.62 3.75
N HIS A 112 -6.80 30.55 3.93
CA HIS A 112 -7.76 30.51 2.84
C HIS A 112 -8.71 31.72 2.88
N THR A 113 -9.26 32.07 1.72
CA THR A 113 -10.16 33.22 1.56
C THR A 113 -11.64 32.88 1.74
N THR A 114 -12.00 31.60 1.73
CA THR A 114 -13.37 31.12 1.91
C THR A 114 -13.38 29.79 2.67
N PRO A 115 -14.42 29.51 3.48
CA PRO A 115 -14.54 28.23 4.18
C PRO A 115 -14.58 27.03 3.22
N GLN A 116 -15.15 27.20 2.03
CA GLN A 116 -15.21 26.16 1.00
C GLN A 116 -13.81 25.81 0.46
N ARG A 117 -12.94 26.81 0.24
CA ARG A 117 -11.55 26.57 -0.19
C ARG A 117 -10.72 25.94 0.93
N LEU A 118 -10.95 26.33 2.17
CA LEU A 118 -10.32 25.70 3.33
C LEU A 118 -10.69 24.21 3.39
N ALA A 119 -11.99 23.90 3.35
CA ALA A 119 -12.50 22.53 3.39
C ALA A 119 -11.96 21.68 2.23
N ARG A 120 -11.93 22.22 1.00
CA ARG A 120 -11.33 21.53 -0.16
C ARG A 120 -9.81 21.37 -0.04
N GLY A 121 -9.12 22.35 0.53
CA GLY A 121 -7.67 22.28 0.79
C GLY A 121 -7.34 21.15 1.76
N PHE A 122 -8.12 21.01 2.83
CA PHE A 122 -8.00 19.90 3.76
C PHE A 122 -8.31 18.55 3.11
N ALA A 123 -9.42 18.43 2.36
CA ALA A 123 -9.77 17.19 1.67
C ALA A 123 -8.61 16.68 0.80
N ARG A 124 -7.97 17.57 0.04
CA ARG A 124 -6.79 17.23 -0.77
C ARG A 124 -5.62 16.72 0.06
N LEU A 125 -5.40 17.23 1.27
CA LEU A 125 -4.34 16.74 2.16
C LEU A 125 -4.67 15.34 2.68
N VAL A 126 -5.94 15.07 2.98
CA VAL A 126 -6.42 13.73 3.36
C VAL A 126 -6.25 12.77 2.18
N ASP A 127 -6.79 13.10 1.00
CA ASP A 127 -6.68 12.31 -0.23
C ASP A 127 -5.21 12.04 -0.58
N TYR A 128 -4.35 13.06 -0.47
CA TYR A 128 -2.92 12.91 -0.73
C TYR A 128 -2.25 11.97 0.27
N ARG A 129 -2.55 12.10 1.57
CA ARG A 129 -2.00 11.21 2.60
C ARG A 129 -2.48 9.77 2.39
N GLN A 130 -3.77 9.59 2.11
CA GLN A 130 -4.38 8.30 1.86
C GLN A 130 -3.81 7.66 0.59
N GLY A 131 -3.73 8.40 -0.51
CA GLY A 131 -3.09 7.94 -1.75
C GLY A 131 -1.63 7.52 -1.53
N ARG A 132 -0.87 8.26 -0.73
CA ARG A 132 0.49 7.84 -0.34
C ARG A 132 0.49 6.55 0.46
N GLU A 133 -0.40 6.41 1.44
CA GLU A 133 -0.51 5.19 2.23
C GLU A 133 -0.89 3.98 1.37
N LEU A 134 -1.81 4.15 0.42
CA LEU A 134 -2.24 3.13 -0.54
C LEU A 134 -1.11 2.72 -1.48
N LEU A 135 -0.30 3.67 -1.97
CA LEU A 135 0.87 3.39 -2.81
C LEU A 135 1.97 2.62 -2.08
N MET A 136 2.04 2.74 -0.76
CA MET A 136 2.99 1.96 0.05
C MET A 136 2.47 0.55 0.38
N GLN A 137 1.19 0.28 0.17
CA GLN A 137 0.64 -1.04 0.45
C GLN A 137 1.24 -2.08 -0.47
N THR A 138 1.87 -3.08 0.14
CA THR A 138 2.25 -4.32 -0.55
C THR A 138 1.38 -5.42 0.01
N PRO A 139 0.34 -5.84 -0.72
CA PRO A 139 -0.47 -6.94 -0.26
C PRO A 139 0.39 -8.20 -0.13
N ASP A 140 0.36 -8.76 1.08
CA ASP A 140 1.17 -9.92 1.43
C ASP A 140 0.73 -11.14 0.60
N GLY A 141 1.70 -11.90 0.10
CA GLY A 141 1.46 -13.28 -0.36
C GLY A 141 1.18 -14.25 0.80
N PRO A 142 0.99 -15.53 0.49
CA PRO A 142 0.44 -16.52 1.41
C PRO A 142 1.34 -16.69 2.63
N ARG A 143 0.74 -16.82 3.82
CA ARG A 143 1.49 -17.10 5.05
C ARG A 143 2.01 -18.55 5.04
N PRO A 144 3.20 -18.83 5.60
CA PRO A 144 3.76 -20.18 5.65
C PRO A 144 2.85 -21.23 6.32
N GLN A 145 2.05 -20.81 7.32
CA GLN A 145 1.09 -21.68 8.01
C GLN A 145 -0.12 -22.09 7.14
N THR A 146 -0.33 -21.41 6.01
CA THR A 146 -1.45 -21.63 5.08
C THR A 146 -1.06 -22.52 3.89
N VAL A 147 0.23 -22.84 3.72
CA VAL A 147 0.74 -23.56 2.52
C VAL A 147 0.16 -24.98 2.40
N VAL A 148 0.05 -25.72 3.51
CA VAL A 148 -0.54 -27.09 3.49
C VAL A 148 -2.03 -27.06 3.16
N ALA A 149 -2.75 -26.03 3.61
CA ALA A 149 -4.15 -25.85 3.25
C ALA A 149 -4.27 -25.49 1.75
N LEU A 150 -3.38 -24.64 1.25
CA LEU A 150 -3.35 -24.26 -0.16
C LEU A 150 -3.14 -25.46 -1.09
N ASP A 151 -2.19 -26.34 -0.78
CA ASP A 151 -1.91 -27.54 -1.59
C ASP A 151 -3.17 -28.43 -1.70
N SER A 152 -3.93 -28.56 -0.61
CA SER A 152 -5.19 -29.32 -0.58
C SER A 152 -6.28 -28.67 -1.44
N ALA A 153 -6.44 -27.34 -1.35
CA ALA A 153 -7.38 -26.58 -2.17
C ALA A 153 -7.05 -26.70 -3.66
N GLN A 154 -5.77 -26.52 -4.02
CA GLN A 154 -5.30 -26.66 -5.39
C GLN A 154 -5.51 -28.08 -5.91
N ALA A 155 -5.18 -29.11 -5.12
CA ALA A 155 -5.41 -30.51 -5.51
C ALA A 155 -6.89 -30.81 -5.78
N GLN A 156 -7.80 -30.30 -4.94
CA GLN A 156 -9.25 -30.46 -5.14
C GLN A 156 -9.73 -29.83 -6.44
N ILE A 157 -9.23 -28.63 -6.76
CA ILE A 157 -9.59 -27.89 -7.97
C ILE A 157 -9.02 -28.55 -9.22
N MET A 158 -7.77 -29.00 -9.17
CA MET A 158 -7.15 -29.75 -10.26
C MET A 158 -7.86 -31.08 -10.51
N ALA A 159 -8.29 -31.78 -9.46
CA ALA A 159 -9.11 -32.98 -9.59
C ALA A 159 -10.48 -32.70 -10.22
N ALA A 160 -11.12 -31.58 -9.86
CA ALA A 160 -12.38 -31.16 -10.46
C ALA A 160 -12.22 -30.86 -11.96
N LEU A 161 -11.18 -30.12 -12.35
CA LEU A 161 -10.86 -29.83 -13.74
C LEU A 161 -10.53 -31.11 -14.53
N ALA A 162 -9.77 -32.03 -13.96
CA ALA A 162 -9.46 -33.32 -14.57
C ALA A 162 -10.73 -34.18 -14.78
N ALA A 163 -11.74 -34.02 -13.93
CA ALA A 163 -13.05 -34.65 -14.08
C ALA A 163 -14.00 -33.88 -15.02
N GLY A 164 -13.55 -32.79 -15.65
CA GLY A 164 -14.37 -31.96 -16.54
C GLY A 164 -15.38 -31.06 -15.82
N VAL A 165 -15.23 -30.86 -14.51
CA VAL A 165 -16.09 -29.99 -13.71
C VAL A 165 -15.54 -28.56 -13.73
N ALA A 166 -16.20 -27.68 -14.48
CA ALA A 166 -15.82 -26.28 -14.60
C ALA A 166 -16.55 -25.34 -13.61
N GLU A 167 -17.59 -25.82 -12.93
CA GLU A 167 -18.38 -25.03 -11.98
C GLU A 167 -18.39 -25.74 -10.62
N LEU A 168 -17.99 -25.02 -9.57
CA LEU A 168 -18.14 -25.46 -8.18
C LEU A 168 -19.18 -24.60 -7.49
N ASP A 169 -20.19 -25.24 -6.91
CA ASP A 169 -21.25 -24.61 -6.14
C ASP A 169 -21.38 -25.25 -4.75
N GLY A 170 -22.26 -24.66 -3.94
CA GLY A 170 -22.70 -25.21 -2.65
C GLY A 170 -21.55 -25.62 -1.75
N GLU A 171 -21.56 -26.88 -1.32
CA GLU A 171 -20.58 -27.41 -0.36
C GLU A 171 -19.16 -27.47 -0.94
N ARG A 172 -19.00 -27.73 -2.25
CA ARG A 172 -17.68 -27.84 -2.88
C ARG A 172 -16.97 -26.50 -2.91
N ALA A 173 -17.67 -25.44 -3.34
CA ALA A 173 -17.14 -24.08 -3.31
C ALA A 173 -16.88 -23.60 -1.87
N SER A 174 -17.78 -23.94 -0.94
CA SER A 174 -17.63 -23.60 0.48
C SER A 174 -16.36 -24.20 1.09
N ARG A 175 -16.05 -25.47 0.81
CA ARG A 175 -14.85 -26.15 1.31
C ARG A 175 -13.56 -25.51 0.79
N VAL A 176 -13.53 -25.03 -0.46
CA VAL A 176 -12.38 -24.32 -1.00
C VAL A 176 -12.19 -22.99 -0.28
N LEU A 177 -13.24 -22.16 -0.21
CA LEU A 177 -13.15 -20.83 0.42
C LEU A 177 -12.84 -20.90 1.93
N ALA A 178 -13.36 -21.91 2.63
CA ALA A 178 -13.10 -22.11 4.06
C ALA A 178 -11.60 -22.32 4.38
N GLN A 179 -10.81 -22.85 3.44
CA GLN A 179 -9.36 -23.02 3.63
C GLN A 179 -8.59 -21.70 3.68
N PHE A 180 -9.19 -20.63 3.14
CA PHE A 180 -8.67 -19.27 3.21
C PHE A 180 -9.26 -18.48 4.41
N GLY A 181 -10.02 -19.14 5.29
CA GLY A 181 -10.64 -18.51 6.46
C GLY A 181 -11.97 -17.81 6.17
N VAL A 182 -12.58 -18.06 5.01
CA VAL A 182 -13.90 -17.51 4.67
C VAL A 182 -14.99 -18.31 5.39
N ILE A 183 -15.79 -17.64 6.21
CA ILE A 183 -16.91 -18.26 6.92
C ILE A 183 -18.11 -18.33 5.98
N VAL A 184 -18.40 -19.53 5.47
CA VAL A 184 -19.54 -19.79 4.57
C VAL A 184 -20.66 -20.50 5.32
N LYS A 185 -21.90 -20.04 5.17
CA LYS A 185 -23.09 -20.75 5.65
C LYS A 185 -23.84 -21.42 4.48
N PRO A 186 -24.37 -22.64 4.68
CA PRO A 186 -25.19 -23.30 3.67
C PRO A 186 -26.55 -22.62 3.53
N GLY A 187 -27.10 -22.64 2.30
CA GLY A 187 -28.40 -22.06 1.97
C GLY A 187 -28.32 -20.62 1.46
N SER A 188 -29.49 -20.02 1.20
CA SER A 188 -29.61 -18.62 0.79
C SER A 188 -29.48 -17.70 2.00
N ALA A 189 -29.09 -16.44 1.77
CA ALA A 189 -29.25 -15.41 2.79
C ALA A 189 -30.73 -15.39 3.24
N GLY A 190 -30.96 -15.41 4.55
CA GLY A 190 -32.31 -15.32 5.12
C GLY A 190 -32.98 -13.97 4.80
N PRO A 191 -34.24 -13.75 5.24
CA PRO A 191 -34.94 -12.50 4.99
C PRO A 191 -34.19 -11.28 5.56
N ARG A 192 -34.18 -10.20 4.79
CA ARG A 192 -33.52 -8.92 5.11
C ARG A 192 -34.04 -8.37 6.43
N GLY A 193 -33.14 -8.23 7.41
CA GLY A 193 -33.40 -7.43 8.60
C GLY A 193 -32.98 -5.98 8.38
N ASP A 194 -33.62 -5.04 9.09
CA ASP A 194 -33.32 -3.60 8.98
C ASP A 194 -31.86 -3.24 9.36
N ASP A 195 -31.15 -4.11 10.10
CA ASP A 195 -29.77 -3.91 10.56
C ASP A 195 -28.76 -4.82 9.79
N THR A 196 -29.11 -5.25 8.58
CA THR A 196 -28.29 -6.16 7.76
C THR A 196 -27.93 -5.53 6.42
N ILE A 197 -26.65 -5.63 6.04
CA ILE A 197 -26.14 -5.14 4.76
C ILE A 197 -25.74 -6.35 3.91
N GLU A 198 -26.32 -6.46 2.71
CA GLU A 198 -25.96 -7.47 1.71
C GLU A 198 -24.93 -6.84 0.75
N ILE A 199 -23.81 -7.53 0.52
CA ILE A 199 -22.80 -7.15 -0.46
C ILE A 199 -22.65 -8.28 -1.47
N ASP A 200 -23.09 -8.04 -2.70
CA ASP A 200 -22.82 -8.90 -3.83
C ASP A 200 -21.34 -8.75 -4.22
N VAL A 201 -20.61 -9.87 -4.26
CA VAL A 201 -19.21 -9.90 -4.66
C VAL A 201 -19.08 -10.74 -5.92
N ARG A 202 -18.45 -10.17 -6.94
CA ARG A 202 -18.14 -10.87 -8.19
C ARG A 202 -16.67 -10.74 -8.53
N LEU A 203 -16.09 -11.79 -9.08
CA LEU A 203 -14.81 -11.72 -9.77
C LEU A 203 -15.07 -11.77 -11.27
N LEU A 204 -14.60 -10.74 -11.97
CA LEU A 204 -14.69 -10.58 -13.42
C LEU A 204 -13.30 -10.75 -14.02
N ASN A 205 -13.19 -11.38 -15.20
CA ASN A 205 -11.94 -11.39 -15.94
C ASN A 205 -11.92 -10.27 -16.98
N HIS A 206 -11.35 -9.12 -16.61
CA HIS A 206 -11.23 -7.95 -17.48
C HIS A 206 -10.12 -8.12 -18.52
N ARG A 207 -10.38 -7.71 -19.76
CA ARG A 207 -9.44 -7.89 -20.89
C ARG A 207 -8.07 -7.25 -20.67
N VAL A 208 -8.00 -6.16 -19.92
CA VAL A 208 -6.75 -5.41 -19.67
C VAL A 208 -6.13 -5.74 -18.32
N PHE A 209 -6.95 -5.91 -17.28
CA PHE A 209 -6.48 -6.00 -15.89
C PHE A 209 -6.50 -7.43 -15.36
N GLY A 210 -6.98 -8.39 -16.15
CA GLY A 210 -7.23 -9.73 -15.68
C GLY A 210 -8.32 -9.74 -14.59
N PRO A 211 -8.14 -10.49 -13.49
CA PRO A 211 -9.13 -10.59 -12.42
C PRO A 211 -9.41 -9.24 -11.76
N VAL A 212 -10.69 -8.86 -11.66
CA VAL A 212 -11.16 -7.64 -10.98
C VAL A 212 -12.35 -8.00 -10.11
N PHE A 213 -12.32 -7.59 -8.85
CA PHE A 213 -13.49 -7.70 -7.98
C PHE A 213 -14.47 -6.57 -8.25
N GLU A 214 -15.76 -6.90 -8.30
CA GLU A 214 -16.88 -5.98 -8.26
C GLU A 214 -17.61 -6.19 -6.93
N PHE A 215 -17.78 -5.11 -6.17
CA PHE A 215 -18.51 -5.08 -4.90
C PHE A 215 -19.74 -4.22 -5.06
N LYS A 216 -20.91 -4.77 -4.76
CA LYS A 216 -22.17 -4.05 -4.84
C LYS A 216 -22.97 -4.23 -3.56
N ALA A 217 -23.15 -3.16 -2.80
CA ALA A 217 -24.02 -3.19 -1.62
C ALA A 217 -25.50 -3.04 -2.04
N VAL A 218 -26.36 -3.87 -1.47
CA VAL A 218 -27.81 -3.83 -1.64
C VAL A 218 -28.45 -3.44 -0.31
N GLY A 219 -29.14 -2.29 -0.29
CA GLY A 219 -29.82 -1.80 0.89
C GLY A 219 -31.14 -2.53 1.18
N ALA A 220 -31.69 -2.35 2.38
CA ALA A 220 -32.91 -3.01 2.87
C ALA A 220 -34.14 -2.90 1.94
N LEU A 221 -34.23 -1.85 1.11
CA LEU A 221 -35.32 -1.62 0.16
C LEU A 221 -35.02 -2.07 -1.29
N GLY A 222 -33.90 -2.77 -1.55
CA GLY A 222 -33.52 -3.18 -2.91
C GLY A 222 -33.09 -2.03 -3.83
N LEU A 223 -33.00 -0.81 -3.30
CA LEU A 223 -32.32 0.30 -3.96
C LEU A 223 -30.81 0.06 -3.81
N PRO A 224 -30.01 0.20 -4.89
CA PRO A 224 -28.56 0.13 -4.78
C PRO A 224 -28.10 1.20 -3.79
N ASP A 225 -27.52 0.79 -2.68
CA ASP A 225 -26.71 1.70 -1.88
C ASP A 225 -25.50 2.11 -2.72
N ALA A 226 -24.98 3.30 -2.48
CA ALA A 226 -23.97 3.94 -3.32
C ALA A 226 -22.58 3.26 -3.35
N LEU A 227 -22.43 2.01 -2.85
CA LEU A 227 -21.21 1.23 -3.02
C LEU A 227 -21.35 0.33 -4.27
N HIS A 228 -20.81 0.83 -5.38
CA HIS A 228 -20.50 0.04 -6.58
C HIS A 228 -19.03 0.28 -6.90
N GLU A 229 -18.17 -0.57 -6.34
CA GLU A 229 -16.72 -0.39 -6.38
C GLU A 229 -16.03 -1.54 -7.09
N PHE A 230 -14.93 -1.20 -7.75
CA PHE A 230 -14.05 -2.17 -8.38
C PHE A 230 -12.71 -2.20 -7.65
N ALA A 231 -12.14 -3.39 -7.48
CA ALA A 231 -10.83 -3.55 -6.86
C ALA A 231 -9.98 -4.56 -7.60
N LEU A 232 -8.68 -4.27 -7.69
CA LEU A 232 -7.70 -5.20 -8.23
C LEU A 232 -7.18 -6.09 -7.08
N PRO A 233 -7.22 -7.42 -7.22
CA PRO A 233 -6.44 -8.29 -6.36
C PRO A 233 -4.94 -8.05 -6.58
N PRO A 234 -4.09 -8.23 -5.56
CA PRO A 234 -4.42 -8.61 -4.18
C PRO A 234 -4.93 -7.45 -3.30
N LEU A 235 -5.82 -7.77 -2.35
CA LEU A 235 -6.28 -6.87 -1.29
C LEU A 235 -5.56 -7.16 0.03
N ASN A 236 -5.23 -6.11 0.78
CA ASN A 236 -4.85 -6.19 2.18
C ASN A 236 -5.85 -5.42 3.05
N PRO A 237 -5.75 -5.44 4.39
CA PRO A 237 -6.70 -4.75 5.25
C PRO A 237 -6.81 -3.24 5.01
N VAL A 238 -5.75 -2.57 4.52
CA VAL A 238 -5.77 -1.14 4.19
C VAL A 238 -6.53 -0.89 2.90
N LEU A 239 -6.24 -1.64 1.82
CA LEU A 239 -6.95 -1.56 0.54
C LEU A 239 -8.43 -1.95 0.67
N ALA A 240 -8.72 -3.00 1.45
CA ALA A 240 -10.10 -3.41 1.73
C ALA A 240 -10.84 -2.34 2.55
N ARG A 241 -10.16 -1.63 3.44
CA ARG A 241 -10.75 -0.55 4.24
C ARG A 241 -11.04 0.64 3.37
N ASP A 242 -10.10 1.02 2.52
CA ASP A 242 -10.31 2.05 1.51
C ASP A 242 -11.59 1.77 0.72
N LEU A 243 -11.73 0.56 0.16
CA LEU A 243 -12.95 0.14 -0.55
C LEU A 243 -14.23 0.29 0.28
N VAL A 244 -14.22 -0.20 1.53
CA VAL A 244 -15.40 -0.13 2.40
C VAL A 244 -15.75 1.33 2.77
N MET A 245 -14.75 2.19 2.95
CA MET A 245 -14.93 3.59 3.35
C MET A 245 -15.56 4.46 2.26
N HIS A 246 -15.52 4.03 0.99
CA HIS A 246 -16.25 4.70 -0.09
C HIS A 246 -17.78 4.50 0.01
N SER A 247 -18.25 3.54 0.81
CA SER A 247 -19.68 3.34 1.07
C SER A 247 -20.25 4.44 1.99
N PRO A 248 -21.41 5.02 1.68
CA PRO A 248 -22.14 5.87 2.64
C PRO A 248 -22.49 5.17 3.96
N ARG A 249 -22.56 3.83 3.94
CA ARG A 249 -22.83 2.98 5.11
C ARG A 249 -21.56 2.47 5.79
N ALA A 250 -20.37 2.98 5.47
CA ALA A 250 -19.11 2.60 6.10
C ALA A 250 -19.16 2.62 7.65
N ARG A 251 -19.96 3.53 8.23
CA ARG A 251 -20.15 3.67 9.68
C ARG A 251 -21.03 2.60 10.32
N GLU A 252 -21.83 1.90 9.51
CA GLU A 252 -22.75 0.84 9.95
C GLU A 252 -22.12 -0.56 9.79
N LEU A 253 -21.03 -0.66 9.03
CA LEU A 253 -20.33 -1.92 8.77
C LEU A 253 -19.34 -2.26 9.90
N PRO A 254 -19.32 -3.51 10.43
CA PRO A 254 -18.26 -4.01 11.29
C PRO A 254 -16.95 -4.07 10.49
N ALA A 255 -16.15 -3.01 10.58
CA ALA A 255 -14.98 -2.84 9.73
C ALA A 255 -14.08 -4.08 9.76
N GLU A 256 -13.63 -4.55 10.92
CA GLU A 256 -12.60 -5.61 10.99
C GLU A 256 -13.02 -6.96 10.38
N SER A 257 -14.19 -7.49 10.73
CA SER A 257 -14.64 -8.79 10.21
C SER A 257 -14.88 -8.77 8.70
N LEU A 258 -15.36 -7.64 8.17
CA LEU A 258 -15.55 -7.48 6.73
C LEU A 258 -14.18 -7.42 6.01
N LEU A 259 -13.22 -6.67 6.56
CA LEU A 259 -11.87 -6.60 6.01
C LEU A 259 -11.18 -7.95 5.95
N VAL A 260 -11.35 -8.77 6.99
CA VAL A 260 -10.83 -10.14 7.03
C VAL A 260 -11.45 -10.98 5.92
N ALA A 261 -12.77 -10.93 5.74
CA ALA A 261 -13.46 -11.67 4.68
C ALA A 261 -13.02 -11.23 3.28
N LEU A 262 -12.93 -9.92 3.02
CA LEU A 262 -12.48 -9.38 1.73
C LEU A 262 -11.03 -9.74 1.42
N THR A 263 -10.14 -9.66 2.41
CA THR A 263 -8.73 -10.06 2.29
C THR A 263 -8.61 -11.56 2.03
N ALA A 264 -9.39 -12.39 2.72
CA ALA A 264 -9.41 -13.85 2.53
C ALA A 264 -9.91 -14.24 1.13
N LEU A 265 -10.96 -13.58 0.63
CA LEU A 265 -11.45 -13.78 -0.74
C LEU A 265 -10.40 -13.40 -1.78
N SER A 266 -9.72 -12.27 -1.57
CA SER A 266 -8.63 -11.87 -2.46
C SER A 266 -7.47 -12.85 -2.43
N GLN A 267 -7.12 -13.38 -1.25
CA GLN A 267 -6.08 -14.39 -1.12
C GLN A 267 -6.46 -15.67 -1.87
N ALA A 268 -7.70 -16.15 -1.74
CA ALA A 268 -8.18 -17.33 -2.47
C ALA A 268 -8.02 -17.18 -3.99
N VAL A 269 -8.37 -16.01 -4.53
CA VAL A 269 -8.18 -15.71 -5.95
C VAL A 269 -6.69 -15.64 -6.30
N CYS A 270 -5.85 -14.95 -5.50
CA CYS A 270 -4.41 -14.85 -5.79
C CYS A 270 -3.71 -16.22 -5.81
N GLU A 271 -4.03 -17.12 -4.89
CA GLU A 271 -3.34 -18.41 -4.76
C GLU A 271 -3.85 -19.51 -5.71
N ILE A 272 -5.09 -19.40 -6.18
CA ILE A 272 -5.68 -20.39 -7.08
C ILE A 272 -5.91 -19.73 -8.44
N GLU A 273 -4.95 -19.91 -9.34
CA GLU A 273 -5.03 -19.35 -10.70
C GLU A 273 -6.23 -19.87 -11.49
N GLN A 274 -6.71 -21.07 -11.17
CA GLN A 274 -7.80 -21.73 -11.88
C GLN A 274 -9.16 -21.07 -11.62
N ILE A 275 -9.32 -20.26 -10.56
CA ILE A 275 -10.55 -19.49 -10.34
C ILE A 275 -10.56 -18.31 -11.32
N VAL A 276 -11.43 -18.40 -12.33
CA VAL A 276 -11.55 -17.38 -13.39
C VAL A 276 -12.75 -16.46 -13.22
N ALA A 277 -13.77 -16.92 -12.50
CA ALA A 277 -14.88 -16.10 -12.04
C ALA A 277 -15.39 -16.62 -10.70
N LEU A 278 -16.00 -15.73 -9.93
CA LEU A 278 -16.57 -16.02 -8.62
C LEU A 278 -17.82 -15.16 -8.46
N ARG A 279 -18.85 -15.72 -7.83
CA ARG A 279 -20.04 -14.99 -7.38
C ARG A 279 -20.43 -15.47 -5.99
N LEU A 280 -20.64 -14.55 -5.06
CA LEU A 280 -21.13 -14.85 -3.73
C LEU A 280 -21.83 -13.63 -3.13
N THR A 281 -22.57 -13.87 -2.04
CA THR A 281 -23.23 -12.82 -1.27
C THR A 281 -22.61 -12.76 0.12
N VAL A 282 -22.09 -11.60 0.51
CA VAL A 282 -21.59 -11.35 1.87
C VAL A 282 -22.69 -10.67 2.67
N LEU A 283 -23.15 -11.33 3.73
CA LEU A 283 -24.09 -10.77 4.68
C LEU A 283 -23.32 -10.18 5.85
N VAL A 284 -23.58 -8.91 6.13
CA VAL A 284 -22.89 -8.15 7.16
C VAL A 284 -23.89 -7.69 8.22
N THR A 285 -23.65 -8.12 9.47
CA THR A 285 -24.40 -7.70 10.66
C THR A 285 -23.43 -7.14 11.70
N ARG A 286 -23.92 -6.46 12.75
CA ARG A 286 -23.04 -5.98 13.84
C ARG A 286 -22.23 -7.06 14.55
N GLN A 287 -22.63 -8.32 14.43
CA GLN A 287 -22.04 -9.44 15.16
C GLN A 287 -21.23 -10.39 14.28
N ALA A 288 -21.48 -10.43 12.97
CA ALA A 288 -20.86 -11.40 12.08
C ALA A 288 -20.86 -10.94 10.62
N VAL A 289 -19.85 -11.44 9.89
CA VAL A 289 -19.77 -11.42 8.43
C VAL A 289 -19.80 -12.85 7.94
N VAL A 290 -20.74 -13.17 7.05
CA VAL A 290 -20.98 -14.52 6.58
C VAL A 290 -21.18 -14.53 5.07
N VAL A 291 -20.57 -15.50 4.39
CA VAL A 291 -20.74 -15.73 2.96
C VAL A 291 -21.86 -16.74 2.71
N TYR A 292 -22.69 -16.46 1.71
CA TYR A 292 -23.73 -17.35 1.20
C TYR A 292 -23.54 -17.62 -0.29
N GLU A 293 -24.01 -18.80 -0.71
CA GLU A 293 -24.11 -19.22 -2.11
C GLU A 293 -22.85 -18.95 -2.97
N PRO A 294 -21.65 -19.41 -2.54
CA PRO A 294 -20.47 -19.25 -3.38
C PRO A 294 -20.56 -20.12 -4.63
N HIS A 295 -20.32 -19.48 -5.77
CA HIS A 295 -20.19 -20.11 -7.08
C HIS A 295 -18.82 -19.75 -7.65
N LEU A 296 -18.05 -20.76 -8.05
CA LEU A 296 -16.71 -20.61 -8.62
C LEU A 296 -16.68 -21.22 -10.02
N THR A 297 -16.29 -20.43 -11.01
CA THR A 297 -15.99 -20.91 -12.35
C THR A 297 -14.50 -21.18 -12.46
N LEU A 298 -14.16 -22.36 -12.96
CA LEU A 298 -12.79 -22.86 -13.08
C LEU A 298 -12.35 -22.97 -14.54
N ALA A 299 -11.09 -22.66 -14.80
CA ALA A 299 -10.41 -22.96 -16.06
C ALA A 299 -8.95 -23.36 -15.80
N ALA A 300 -8.29 -23.95 -16.79
CA ALA A 300 -6.88 -24.34 -16.67
C ALA A 300 -5.96 -23.14 -16.43
N HIS A 301 -6.24 -22.02 -17.09
CA HIS A 301 -5.48 -20.78 -16.96
C HIS A 301 -6.39 -19.57 -16.96
N ARG A 302 -5.94 -18.51 -16.28
CA ARG A 302 -6.55 -17.17 -16.32
C ARG A 302 -5.58 -16.14 -16.86
N THR A 303 -6.12 -14.99 -17.22
CA THR A 303 -5.30 -13.79 -17.45
C THR A 303 -4.54 -13.45 -16.16
N PRO A 304 -3.24 -13.09 -16.24
CA PRO A 304 -2.45 -12.74 -15.07
C PRO A 304 -3.08 -11.61 -14.24
N LEU A 305 -2.73 -11.56 -12.95
CA LEU A 305 -3.11 -10.46 -12.08
C LEU A 305 -2.45 -9.16 -12.57
N ALA A 306 -3.18 -8.05 -12.56
CA ALA A 306 -2.60 -6.73 -12.82
C ALA A 306 -1.53 -6.33 -11.80
N ILE A 307 -1.66 -6.81 -10.56
CA ILE A 307 -0.70 -6.57 -9.47
C ILE A 307 -0.29 -7.95 -8.94
N GLN A 308 1.01 -8.26 -9.01
CA GLN A 308 1.52 -9.48 -8.40
C GLN A 308 1.63 -9.33 -6.88
N PRO A 309 1.12 -10.30 -6.10
CA PRO A 309 1.30 -10.29 -4.66
C PRO A 309 2.78 -10.45 -4.28
N TYR A 310 3.13 -9.97 -3.09
CA TYR A 310 4.48 -10.11 -2.58
C TYR A 310 4.87 -11.60 -2.46
N PRO A 311 5.95 -12.06 -3.14
CA PRO A 311 6.29 -13.47 -3.20
C PRO A 311 7.03 -13.93 -1.93
N ARG A 312 6.28 -14.12 -0.83
CA ARG A 312 6.81 -14.46 0.50
C ARG A 312 7.61 -15.76 0.53
N GLN A 313 7.29 -16.71 -0.33
CA GLN A 313 8.02 -17.96 -0.49
C GLN A 313 9.49 -17.78 -0.90
N LEU A 314 9.87 -16.58 -1.36
CA LEU A 314 11.26 -16.24 -1.71
C LEU A 314 12.05 -15.62 -0.55
N GLU A 315 11.44 -15.45 0.62
CA GLU A 315 12.13 -14.99 1.84
C GLU A 315 12.90 -16.14 2.48
N GLU A 316 14.17 -15.90 2.82
CA GLU A 316 14.97 -16.87 3.55
C GLU A 316 15.91 -16.19 4.55
N THR A 317 15.89 -16.67 5.79
CA THR A 317 16.85 -16.26 6.83
C THR A 317 17.97 -17.30 6.92
N LEU A 318 19.21 -16.83 6.83
CA LEU A 318 20.42 -17.67 6.82
C LEU A 318 21.54 -17.06 7.65
N ASP A 319 22.49 -17.89 8.07
CA ASP A 319 23.75 -17.42 8.64
C ASP A 319 24.73 -17.05 7.51
N TRP A 320 25.19 -15.82 7.53
CA TRP A 320 26.19 -15.30 6.60
C TRP A 320 27.42 -14.83 7.37
N ASN A 321 28.42 -15.71 7.46
CA ASN A 321 29.69 -15.45 8.16
C ASN A 321 29.48 -15.10 9.65
N GLY A 322 28.57 -15.81 10.34
CA GLY A 322 28.24 -15.54 11.74
C GLY A 322 27.29 -14.36 11.96
N LEU A 323 26.83 -13.71 10.88
CA LEU A 323 25.77 -12.70 10.93
C LEU A 323 24.47 -13.30 10.38
N ARG A 324 23.41 -13.26 11.19
CA ARG A 324 22.07 -13.65 10.75
C ARG A 324 21.52 -12.59 9.79
N ILE A 325 21.30 -12.97 8.54
CA ILE A 325 20.70 -12.10 7.51
C ILE A 325 19.41 -12.71 6.97
N THR A 326 18.51 -11.86 6.48
CA THR A 326 17.34 -12.29 5.70
C THR A 326 17.51 -11.79 4.28
N VAL A 327 17.40 -12.71 3.31
CA VAL A 327 17.32 -12.39 1.89
C VAL A 327 15.86 -12.43 1.50
N ARG A 328 15.34 -11.34 0.95
CA ARG A 328 13.93 -11.25 0.54
C ARG A 328 13.72 -10.28 -0.62
N PRO A 329 12.60 -10.38 -1.36
CA PRO A 329 12.20 -9.33 -2.29
C PRO A 329 12.09 -7.96 -1.59
N ILE A 330 12.42 -6.89 -2.32
CA ILE A 330 12.28 -5.51 -1.84
C ILE A 330 10.79 -5.14 -1.75
N ARG A 331 10.44 -4.27 -0.80
CA ARG A 331 9.10 -3.71 -0.61
C ARG A 331 9.17 -2.17 -0.69
N PRO A 332 8.08 -1.47 -1.04
CA PRO A 332 7.95 -0.02 -0.95
C PRO A 332 8.47 0.56 0.37
N ASP A 333 8.13 -0.07 1.51
CA ASP A 333 8.54 0.35 2.85
C ASP A 333 10.07 0.31 3.09
N ASP A 334 10.83 -0.38 2.22
CA ASP A 334 12.29 -0.41 2.30
C ASP A 334 12.95 0.90 1.84
N GLU A 335 12.19 1.90 1.39
CA GLU A 335 12.73 3.16 0.84
C GLU A 335 13.75 3.83 1.76
N ALA A 336 13.44 3.94 3.05
CA ALA A 336 14.34 4.55 4.03
C ALA A 336 15.63 3.73 4.22
N ALA A 337 15.51 2.41 4.34
CA ALA A 337 16.65 1.50 4.47
C ALA A 337 17.49 1.46 3.18
N HIS A 338 16.86 1.60 2.01
CA HIS A 338 17.51 1.67 0.71
C HIS A 338 18.28 2.98 0.54
N SER A 339 17.68 4.11 0.96
CA SER A 339 18.37 5.40 1.01
C SER A 339 19.60 5.34 1.91
N ALA A 340 19.47 4.77 3.12
CA ALA A 340 20.58 4.62 4.05
C ALA A 340 21.70 3.72 3.48
N PHE A 341 21.32 2.68 2.74
CA PHE A 341 22.26 1.80 2.04
C PHE A 341 23.05 2.54 0.96
N VAL A 342 22.38 3.33 0.12
CA VAL A 342 23.04 4.16 -0.92
C VAL A 342 24.00 5.15 -0.28
N SER A 343 23.58 5.85 0.78
CA SER A 343 24.42 6.81 1.51
C SER A 343 25.63 6.17 2.21
N ALA A 344 25.60 4.86 2.49
CA ALA A 344 26.71 4.12 3.07
C ALA A 344 27.71 3.58 2.02
N MET A 345 27.43 3.74 0.72
CA MET A 345 28.35 3.37 -0.35
C MET A 345 29.35 4.48 -0.67
N THR A 346 30.57 4.11 -1.08
CA THR A 346 31.54 5.10 -1.55
C THR A 346 31.11 5.71 -2.89
N PRO A 347 31.54 6.93 -3.24
CA PRO A 347 31.27 7.51 -4.56
C PRO A 347 31.78 6.64 -5.72
N ASP A 348 32.89 5.93 -5.52
CA ASP A 348 33.42 5.01 -6.53
C ASP A 348 32.51 3.79 -6.71
N ASP A 349 31.98 3.22 -5.62
CA ASP A 349 31.04 2.10 -5.69
C ASP A 349 29.75 2.47 -6.43
N LEU A 350 29.24 3.68 -6.21
CA LEU A 350 28.09 4.23 -6.93
C LEU A 350 28.40 4.45 -8.41
N ARG A 351 29.58 5.01 -8.71
CA ARG A 351 30.04 5.22 -10.09
C ARG A 351 30.17 3.90 -10.85
N LEU A 352 30.73 2.87 -10.22
CA LEU A 352 30.84 1.54 -10.81
C LEU A 352 29.48 0.87 -11.05
N ARG A 353 28.44 1.23 -10.29
CA ARG A 353 27.08 0.66 -10.42
C ARG A 353 26.20 1.42 -11.43
N PHE A 354 26.30 2.74 -11.47
CA PHE A 354 25.42 3.63 -12.26
C PHE A 354 26.13 4.27 -13.45
N PHE A 355 27.40 3.91 -13.69
CA PHE A 355 28.25 4.43 -14.78
C PHE A 355 28.41 5.97 -14.73
N SER A 356 28.08 6.58 -13.58
CA SER A 356 28.01 8.03 -13.40
C SER A 356 28.20 8.40 -11.92
N SER A 357 28.68 9.62 -11.66
CA SER A 357 28.84 10.12 -10.29
C SER A 357 27.47 10.47 -9.70
N VAL A 358 26.93 9.56 -8.88
CA VAL A 358 25.70 9.77 -8.13
C VAL A 358 26.03 10.16 -6.69
N ARG A 359 25.46 11.26 -6.19
CA ARG A 359 25.61 11.69 -4.78
C ARG A 359 24.45 11.24 -3.89
N SER A 360 23.23 11.33 -4.39
CA SER A 360 22.01 10.91 -3.70
C SER A 360 20.88 10.71 -4.70
N PHE A 361 19.83 10.01 -4.28
CA PHE A 361 18.58 9.89 -5.02
C PHE A 361 17.48 10.70 -4.32
N ASP A 362 16.58 11.30 -5.09
CA ASP A 362 15.36 11.90 -4.55
C ASP A 362 14.30 10.82 -4.21
N HIS A 363 13.21 11.24 -3.57
CA HIS A 363 12.10 10.35 -3.21
C HIS A 363 11.51 9.61 -4.42
N SER A 364 11.36 10.28 -5.56
CA SER A 364 10.78 9.68 -6.77
C SER A 364 11.68 8.61 -7.39
N GLN A 365 13.00 8.79 -7.30
CA GLN A 365 13.99 7.82 -7.73
C GLN A 365 14.03 6.61 -6.81
N LEU A 366 14.00 6.83 -5.48
CA LEU A 366 13.98 5.74 -4.50
C LEU A 366 12.68 4.93 -4.57
N ALA A 367 11.52 5.59 -4.73
CA ALA A 367 10.24 4.92 -4.90
C ALA A 367 10.24 4.01 -6.13
N ARG A 368 10.77 4.45 -7.28
CA ARG A 368 10.93 3.60 -8.47
C ARG A 368 11.86 2.40 -8.27
N MET A 369 12.76 2.48 -7.29
CA MET A 369 13.72 1.43 -6.98
C MET A 369 13.21 0.40 -5.95
N THR A 370 12.13 0.72 -5.22
CA THR A 370 11.53 -0.12 -4.17
C THR A 370 10.13 -0.60 -4.51
N GLN A 371 9.36 0.17 -5.29
CA GLN A 371 8.03 -0.17 -5.79
C GLN A 371 8.15 -0.85 -7.15
N ILE A 372 8.45 -2.14 -7.13
CA ILE A 372 8.68 -2.93 -8.35
C ILE A 372 7.43 -3.76 -8.69
N ASP A 373 7.21 -3.98 -9.98
CA ASP A 373 6.29 -5.01 -10.46
C ASP A 373 6.99 -6.36 -10.39
N TYR A 374 6.63 -7.18 -9.40
CA TYR A 374 7.24 -8.48 -9.20
C TYR A 374 7.12 -9.41 -10.42
N ASP A 375 6.25 -9.16 -11.41
CA ASP A 375 6.17 -9.94 -12.66
C ASP A 375 7.29 -9.64 -13.66
N ARG A 376 7.74 -8.38 -13.73
CA ARG A 376 8.71 -7.93 -14.75
C ARG A 376 10.05 -7.54 -14.16
N GLU A 377 10.06 -7.07 -12.92
CA GLU A 377 11.25 -6.72 -12.18
C GLU A 377 11.31 -7.53 -10.88
N MET A 378 12.51 -7.99 -10.52
CA MET A 378 12.75 -8.59 -9.22
C MET A 378 13.99 -7.98 -8.60
N ALA A 379 13.86 -7.55 -7.35
CA ALA A 379 14.96 -7.06 -6.55
C ALA A 379 15.04 -7.82 -5.23
N PHE A 380 16.13 -8.55 -5.00
CA PHE A 380 16.41 -9.16 -3.70
C PHE A 380 17.32 -8.27 -2.88
N ILE A 381 16.95 -8.01 -1.63
CA ILE A 381 17.77 -7.33 -0.63
C ILE A 381 18.27 -8.34 0.40
N ALA A 382 19.52 -8.18 0.82
CA ALA A 382 20.04 -8.82 2.03
C ALA A 382 19.99 -7.81 3.17
N VAL A 383 19.22 -8.12 4.20
CA VAL A 383 19.00 -7.24 5.36
C VAL A 383 19.43 -7.90 6.66
N THR A 384 19.89 -7.07 7.61
CA THR A 384 20.21 -7.48 8.98
C THR A 384 19.49 -6.57 9.97
N GLY A 385 19.16 -7.10 11.14
CA GLY A 385 18.38 -6.41 12.17
C GLY A 385 16.92 -6.90 12.20
N GLU A 386 16.11 -6.25 13.02
CA GLU A 386 14.68 -6.54 13.17
C GLU A 386 13.88 -5.23 13.05
N ASN A 387 12.66 -5.33 12.50
CA ASN A 387 11.69 -4.24 12.37
C ASN A 387 12.31 -2.95 11.77
N ASP A 388 12.10 -1.80 12.41
CA ASP A 388 12.53 -0.48 11.95
C ASP A 388 14.06 -0.27 11.97
N ALA A 389 14.82 -1.20 12.55
CA ALA A 389 16.29 -1.15 12.56
C ALA A 389 16.93 -1.97 11.43
N MET A 390 16.13 -2.40 10.44
CA MET A 390 16.61 -3.15 9.28
C MET A 390 17.61 -2.35 8.45
N LYS A 391 18.79 -2.94 8.25
CA LYS A 391 19.86 -2.37 7.43
C LYS A 391 20.09 -3.23 6.20
N THR A 392 19.96 -2.63 5.03
CA THR A 392 20.30 -3.27 3.75
C THR A 392 21.83 -3.34 3.62
N LEU A 393 22.32 -4.55 3.35
CA LEU A 393 23.75 -4.86 3.17
C LEU A 393 24.11 -5.00 1.68
N GLY A 394 23.13 -5.35 0.85
CA GLY A 394 23.28 -5.46 -0.59
C GLY A 394 21.93 -5.67 -1.27
N VAL A 395 21.89 -5.38 -2.56
CA VAL A 395 20.73 -5.55 -3.43
C VAL A 395 21.19 -6.14 -4.76
N VAL A 396 20.41 -7.06 -5.31
CA VAL A 396 20.50 -7.50 -6.70
C VAL A 396 19.16 -7.28 -7.37
N ARG A 397 19.18 -6.86 -8.64
CA ARG A 397 17.99 -6.66 -9.47
C ARG A 397 18.10 -7.47 -10.74
N ALA A 398 16.95 -7.90 -11.26
CA ALA A 398 16.78 -8.33 -12.64
C ALA A 398 15.51 -7.68 -13.22
N VAL A 399 15.61 -7.12 -14.42
CA VAL A 399 14.49 -6.53 -15.16
C VAL A 399 14.35 -7.29 -16.47
N ALA A 400 13.22 -7.99 -16.65
CA ALA A 400 12.91 -8.72 -17.86
C ALA A 400 12.33 -7.80 -18.94
N ASP A 401 12.65 -8.11 -20.20
CA ASP A 401 11.93 -7.55 -21.34
C ASP A 401 10.45 -8.03 -21.35
N PRO A 402 9.56 -7.37 -22.11
CA PRO A 402 8.14 -7.73 -22.12
C PRO A 402 7.84 -9.18 -22.52
N ASP A 403 8.74 -9.83 -23.26
CA ASP A 403 8.59 -11.18 -23.79
C ASP A 403 9.29 -12.24 -22.92
N ASN A 404 9.91 -11.83 -21.81
CA ASN A 404 10.72 -12.64 -20.89
C ASN A 404 11.82 -13.46 -21.61
N GLU A 405 12.35 -12.94 -22.71
CA GLU A 405 13.47 -13.55 -23.43
C GLU A 405 14.78 -13.22 -22.71
N THR A 406 14.97 -11.94 -22.38
CA THR A 406 16.19 -11.44 -21.74
C THR A 406 15.85 -10.67 -20.47
N ALA A 407 16.61 -10.93 -19.40
CA ALA A 407 16.59 -10.10 -18.20
C ALA A 407 17.95 -9.44 -17.97
N GLU A 408 17.96 -8.13 -17.74
CA GLU A 408 19.15 -7.39 -17.35
C GLU A 408 19.32 -7.43 -15.83
N PHE A 409 20.48 -7.87 -15.34
CA PHE A 409 20.78 -7.92 -13.92
C PHE A 409 21.79 -6.87 -13.50
N ALA A 410 21.68 -6.44 -12.24
CA ALA A 410 22.68 -5.60 -11.62
C ALA A 410 22.72 -5.81 -10.11
N VAL A 411 23.92 -5.67 -9.52
CA VAL A 411 24.14 -5.94 -8.10
C VAL A 411 24.94 -4.80 -7.45
N ALA A 412 24.57 -4.46 -6.22
CA ALA A 412 25.29 -3.53 -5.37
C ALA A 412 25.45 -4.12 -3.97
N VAL A 413 26.63 -3.97 -3.38
CA VAL A 413 26.94 -4.43 -2.03
C VAL A 413 27.58 -3.28 -1.29
N ARG A 414 27.19 -3.07 -0.03
CA ARG A 414 27.71 -1.99 0.81
C ARG A 414 29.22 -2.10 0.92
N SER A 415 29.93 -0.98 0.84
CA SER A 415 31.39 -0.94 0.69
C SER A 415 32.13 -1.77 1.75
N ASP A 416 31.68 -1.70 3.00
CA ASP A 416 32.21 -2.41 4.17
C ASP A 416 31.86 -3.91 4.22
N GLN A 417 31.00 -4.38 3.32
CA GLN A 417 30.58 -5.78 3.18
C GLN A 417 31.14 -6.48 1.94
N LYS A 418 31.95 -5.78 1.13
CA LYS A 418 32.65 -6.36 -0.01
C LYS A 418 33.68 -7.41 0.42
N GLY A 419 34.02 -8.33 -0.48
CA GLY A 419 34.94 -9.45 -0.21
C GLY A 419 34.35 -10.59 0.61
N LYS A 420 33.21 -10.40 1.28
CA LYS A 420 32.55 -11.40 2.14
C LYS A 420 31.53 -12.31 1.42
N ARG A 421 31.64 -12.40 0.08
CA ARG A 421 30.80 -13.23 -0.81
C ARG A 421 29.30 -12.89 -0.85
N LEU A 422 28.84 -11.76 -0.29
CA LEU A 422 27.43 -11.36 -0.34
C LEU A 422 26.90 -11.19 -1.77
N GLY A 423 27.68 -10.57 -2.65
CA GLY A 423 27.30 -10.40 -4.06
C GLY A 423 27.07 -11.73 -4.78
N MET A 424 27.85 -12.76 -4.44
CA MET A 424 27.68 -14.12 -5.00
C MET A 424 26.39 -14.76 -4.51
N LEU A 425 26.09 -14.61 -3.22
CA LEU A 425 24.84 -15.10 -2.65
C LEU A 425 23.63 -14.45 -3.32
N LEU A 426 23.65 -13.12 -3.50
CA LEU A 426 22.57 -12.38 -4.16
C LEU A 426 22.44 -12.75 -5.64
N VAL A 427 23.52 -12.76 -6.42
CA VAL A 427 23.47 -13.14 -7.84
C VAL A 427 23.01 -14.58 -8.03
N THR A 428 23.40 -15.51 -7.14
CA THR A 428 22.90 -16.90 -7.19
C THR A 428 21.38 -16.94 -7.00
N ARG A 429 20.83 -16.11 -6.11
CA ARG A 429 19.37 -16.01 -5.89
C ARG A 429 18.64 -15.50 -7.12
N ILE A 430 19.12 -14.42 -7.73
CA ILE A 430 18.45 -13.87 -8.91
C ILE A 430 18.53 -14.82 -10.12
N ILE A 431 19.61 -15.58 -10.25
CA ILE A 431 19.73 -16.64 -11.27
C ILE A 431 18.68 -17.74 -11.04
N ALA A 432 18.55 -18.23 -9.80
CA ALA A 432 17.57 -19.26 -9.46
C ALA A 432 16.13 -18.78 -9.74
N TYR A 433 15.85 -17.52 -9.40
CA TYR A 433 14.58 -16.87 -9.69
C TYR A 433 14.27 -16.79 -11.20
N CYS A 434 15.21 -16.28 -12.00
CA CYS A 434 15.02 -16.17 -13.45
C CYS A 434 14.87 -17.55 -14.11
N ARG A 435 15.55 -18.59 -13.60
CA ARG A 435 15.34 -19.98 -14.05
C ARG A 435 13.94 -20.49 -13.73
N ALA A 436 13.43 -20.25 -12.53
CA ALA A 436 12.07 -20.64 -12.16
C ALA A 436 11.02 -19.95 -13.06
N ARG A 437 11.30 -18.73 -13.51
CA ARG A 437 10.52 -18.00 -14.50
C ARG A 437 10.75 -18.39 -15.96
N ARG A 438 11.63 -19.36 -16.22
CA ARG A 438 12.00 -19.79 -17.58
C ARG A 438 12.50 -18.64 -18.47
N THR A 439 13.06 -17.59 -17.88
CA THR A 439 13.76 -16.54 -18.65
C THR A 439 14.88 -17.18 -19.46
N ARG A 440 15.05 -16.82 -20.74
CA ARG A 440 16.02 -17.50 -21.62
C ARG A 440 17.45 -17.05 -21.36
N TRP A 441 17.64 -15.74 -21.21
CA TRP A 441 18.94 -15.12 -21.04
C TRP A 441 18.97 -14.16 -19.86
N LEU A 442 20.08 -14.20 -19.12
CA LEU A 442 20.41 -13.20 -18.10
C LEU A 442 21.65 -12.44 -18.56
N VAL A 443 21.54 -11.13 -18.68
CA VAL A 443 22.59 -10.25 -19.23
C VAL A 443 22.91 -9.11 -18.27
N GLY A 444 24.07 -8.53 -18.39
CA GLY A 444 24.42 -7.33 -17.63
C GLY A 444 25.72 -6.73 -18.12
N GLU A 445 26.02 -5.52 -17.68
CA GLU A 445 27.22 -4.79 -18.08
C GLU A 445 27.98 -4.28 -16.86
N ALA A 446 29.29 -4.12 -17.00
CA ALA A 446 30.09 -3.38 -16.05
C ALA A 446 31.25 -2.65 -16.73
N LEU A 447 31.70 -1.57 -16.09
CA LEU A 447 32.95 -0.90 -16.46
C LEU A 447 34.12 -1.90 -16.42
N ARG A 448 35.02 -1.82 -17.41
CA ARG A 448 36.17 -2.71 -17.58
C ARG A 448 37.09 -2.76 -16.36
N GLU A 449 37.17 -1.66 -15.62
CA GLU A 449 37.95 -1.54 -14.39
C GLU A 449 37.30 -2.19 -13.16
N ASN A 450 36.01 -2.58 -13.23
CA ASN A 450 35.29 -3.24 -12.14
C ASN A 450 35.67 -4.73 -12.04
N THR A 451 36.93 -4.97 -11.66
CA THR A 451 37.51 -6.32 -11.52
C THR A 451 36.71 -7.21 -10.57
N GLY A 452 36.13 -6.63 -9.51
CA GLY A 452 35.28 -7.34 -8.56
C GLY A 452 34.00 -7.90 -9.20
N MET A 453 33.30 -7.09 -10.00
CA MET A 453 32.10 -7.53 -10.72
C MET A 453 32.43 -8.55 -11.81
N ILE A 454 33.53 -8.36 -12.55
CA ILE A 454 33.99 -9.30 -13.58
C ILE A 454 34.32 -10.66 -12.95
N ALA A 455 35.02 -10.68 -11.81
CA ALA A 455 35.33 -11.90 -11.08
C ALA A 455 34.06 -12.58 -10.52
N LEU A 456 33.09 -11.80 -10.03
CA LEU A 456 31.79 -12.29 -9.58
C LEU A 456 31.02 -12.96 -10.74
N ALA A 457 30.92 -12.29 -11.89
CA ALA A 457 30.24 -12.82 -13.07
C ALA A 457 30.86 -14.15 -13.54
N ARG A 458 32.19 -14.24 -13.64
CA ARG A 458 32.87 -15.50 -13.99
C ARG A 458 32.55 -16.63 -13.02
N ARG A 459 32.58 -16.36 -11.71
CA ARG A 459 32.31 -17.38 -10.68
C ARG A 459 30.86 -17.85 -10.69
N CYS A 460 29.92 -16.99 -11.07
CA CYS A 460 28.51 -17.35 -11.24
C CYS A 460 28.23 -18.06 -12.57
N GLY A 461 29.21 -18.17 -13.49
CA GLY A 461 29.09 -18.90 -14.75
C GLY A 461 28.67 -18.06 -15.96
N PHE A 462 28.79 -16.74 -15.88
CA PHE A 462 28.53 -15.87 -17.04
C PHE A 462 29.64 -15.98 -18.08
N GLN A 463 29.25 -15.97 -19.35
CA GLN A 463 30.14 -15.71 -20.46
C GLN A 463 30.42 -14.22 -20.55
N ILE A 464 31.66 -13.87 -20.85
CA ILE A 464 32.10 -12.48 -20.94
C ILE A 464 32.38 -12.14 -22.39
N ALA A 465 31.83 -11.03 -22.86
CA ALA A 465 32.06 -10.50 -24.20
C ALA A 465 32.45 -9.02 -24.14
N ALA A 466 33.22 -8.58 -25.12
CA ALA A 466 33.40 -7.15 -25.36
C ALA A 466 32.09 -6.54 -25.87
N THR A 467 31.81 -5.31 -25.47
CA THR A 467 30.70 -4.51 -26.00
C THR A 467 31.20 -3.54 -27.08
N GLU A 468 30.30 -2.78 -27.69
CA GLU A 468 30.66 -1.71 -28.63
C GLU A 468 31.45 -0.59 -27.94
N ASP A 469 31.20 -0.34 -26.65
CA ASP A 469 31.98 0.60 -25.84
C ASP A 469 33.26 -0.10 -25.29
N PRO A 470 34.46 0.36 -25.67
CA PRO A 470 35.71 -0.19 -25.13
C PRO A 470 35.81 -0.09 -23.60
N GLY A 471 35.14 0.88 -22.97
CA GLY A 471 35.10 1.05 -21.52
C GLY A 471 34.23 0.03 -20.78
N VAL A 472 33.40 -0.73 -21.50
CA VAL A 472 32.36 -1.60 -20.91
C VAL A 472 32.55 -3.06 -21.35
N ILE A 473 32.27 -3.97 -20.42
CA ILE A 473 32.28 -5.41 -20.64
C ILE A 473 30.87 -5.95 -20.39
N GLY A 474 30.41 -6.79 -21.31
CA GLY A 474 29.12 -7.47 -21.24
C GLY A 474 29.24 -8.85 -20.64
N PHE A 475 28.20 -9.24 -19.90
CA PHE A 475 28.00 -10.56 -19.31
C PHE A 475 26.74 -11.15 -19.90
N ARG A 476 26.76 -12.44 -20.23
CA ARG A 476 25.56 -13.17 -20.63
C ARG A 476 25.56 -14.61 -20.12
N MET A 477 24.40 -15.10 -19.73
CA MET A 477 24.18 -16.48 -19.29
C MET A 477 22.89 -17.01 -19.88
N ARG A 478 22.95 -18.20 -20.47
CA ARG A 478 21.77 -18.94 -20.88
C ARG A 478 21.19 -19.65 -19.66
N LEU A 479 19.89 -19.45 -19.39
CA LEU A 479 19.21 -19.99 -18.22
C LEU A 479 18.27 -21.16 -18.56
N ALA A 480 17.59 -21.09 -19.70
CA ALA A 480 16.73 -22.14 -20.24
C ALA A 480 17.18 -22.54 -21.65
N GLU A 481 17.00 -23.82 -22.01
CA GLU A 481 17.08 -24.21 -23.42
C GLU A 481 15.84 -23.70 -24.16
N ALA A 482 15.98 -23.34 -25.44
CA ALA A 482 14.81 -23.14 -26.29
C ALA A 482 14.10 -24.49 -26.33
N ASP A 483 12.86 -24.55 -25.85
CA ASP A 483 12.12 -25.80 -25.69
C ASP A 483 12.36 -26.72 -26.90
N ALA A 484 12.89 -27.91 -26.63
CA ALA A 484 12.60 -29.04 -27.47
C ALA A 484 11.08 -29.10 -27.53
N VAL A 485 10.52 -28.73 -28.69
CA VAL A 485 9.12 -28.93 -29.02
C VAL A 485 8.83 -30.41 -28.77
N LEU A 486 8.20 -30.72 -27.64
CA LEU A 486 7.66 -32.06 -27.41
C LEU A 486 6.40 -32.18 -28.27
N PRO A 487 6.26 -33.28 -29.03
CA PRO A 487 5.25 -33.46 -30.08
C PRO A 487 3.81 -33.54 -29.55
#